data_AF-A0A5D3WIL3-F1
#
_entry.id   AF-A0A5D3WIL3-F1
#
_cell.length_a   1.000
_cell.length_b   1.000
_cell.length_c   1.000
_cell.angle_alpha   90.00
_cell.angle_beta   90.00
_cell.angle_gamma   90.00
#
_symmetry.space_group_name_H-M   'P 1'
#
loop_
_entity.id
_entity.type
_entity.pdbx_description
1 polymer ?
#
loop_
_entity_poly.entity_id
_entity_poly.type
_entity_poly.pdbx_seq_one_letter_code
_entity_poly.pdbx_strand_id
1 'polypeptide(L)'
;MFGIGFPELLLILAIALMVIGPRKLPDIARALGRAMAEFKRATDEFKQTLEEETRTREIREQILGGGSLKPPGSDPAEDFDPYAPATPPQAGETSGDTATGKGPASENGGDGREEDAEKEDSATGEESDRA
;
A
#
# COMPACT_ATOMS: atom_id res chain seq x y z
N MET A 1 -15.00 36.75 16.80
CA MET A 1 -14.80 37.26 18.18
C MET A 1 -13.68 36.53 18.96
N PHE A 2 -12.82 35.72 18.33
CA PHE A 2 -11.54 35.31 18.93
C PHE A 2 -10.51 35.16 17.81
N GLY A 3 -9.88 36.27 17.44
CA GLY A 3 -8.73 36.27 16.54
C GLY A 3 -7.49 35.96 17.34
N ILE A 4 -7.32 34.71 17.79
CA ILE A 4 -6.05 34.25 18.37
C ILE A 4 -5.08 34.17 17.21
N GLY A 5 -4.24 35.19 17.08
CA GLY A 5 -3.14 35.20 16.14
C GLY A 5 -1.96 34.40 16.67
N PHE A 6 -0.95 34.31 15.81
CA PHE A 6 0.35 33.77 16.19
C PHE A 6 0.97 34.47 17.41
N PRO A 7 0.89 35.81 17.58
CA PRO A 7 1.43 36.50 18.76
C PRO A 7 0.76 36.08 20.08
N GLU A 8 -0.57 35.94 20.10
CA GLU A 8 -1.32 35.54 21.29
C GLU A 8 -0.99 34.09 21.68
N LEU A 9 -0.86 33.19 20.69
CA LEU A 9 -0.43 31.81 20.93
C LEU A 9 0.99 31.76 21.52
N LEU A 10 1.91 32.57 21.02
CA LEU A 10 3.28 32.65 21.56
C LEU A 10 3.30 33.18 22.99
N LEU A 11 2.46 34.16 23.33
CA LEU A 11 2.37 34.69 24.69
C LEU A 11 1.91 33.60 25.67
N ILE A 12 0.87 32.84 25.31
CA ILE A 12 0.36 31.73 26.12
C ILE A 12 1.41 30.62 26.23
N LEU A 13 2.09 30.30 25.11
CA LEU A 13 3.17 29.31 25.10
C LEU A 13 4.32 29.74 26.01
N ALA A 14 4.71 31.02 26.00
CA ALA A 14 5.76 31.54 26.89
C ALA A 14 5.40 31.39 28.37
N ILE A 15 4.14 31.66 28.74
CA ILE A 15 3.66 31.45 30.12
C ILE A 15 3.66 29.96 30.48
N ALA A 16 3.13 29.10 29.61
CA ALA A 16 3.16 27.65 29.81
C ALA A 16 4.59 27.12 29.95
N LEU A 17 5.52 27.67 29.16
CA LEU A 17 6.96 27.39 29.22
C LEU A 17 7.60 27.85 30.52
N MET A 18 7.12 28.93 31.14
CA MET A 18 7.64 29.38 32.43
C MET A 18 7.17 28.44 33.56
N VAL A 19 5.95 27.93 33.50
CA VAL A 19 5.39 26.99 34.49
C VAL A 19 6.03 25.60 34.36
N ILE A 20 6.09 25.07 33.14
CA ILE A 20 6.57 23.71 32.86
C ILE A 20 8.10 23.69 32.69
N GLY A 21 8.68 24.74 32.13
CA GLY A 21 10.08 24.85 31.75
C GLY A 21 10.33 24.45 30.28
N PRO A 22 11.13 25.21 29.50
CA PRO A 22 11.42 24.90 28.10
C PRO A 22 12.20 23.61 27.89
N ARG A 23 12.93 23.15 28.91
CA ARG A 23 13.62 21.86 28.85
C ARG A 23 12.68 20.66 28.99
N LYS A 24 11.49 20.83 29.60
CA LYS A 24 10.52 19.74 29.79
C LYS A 24 9.56 19.56 28.60
N LEU A 25 9.28 20.60 27.82
CA LEU A 25 8.48 20.46 26.60
C LEU A 25 8.98 19.38 25.63
N PRO A 26 10.28 19.33 25.24
CA PRO A 26 10.75 18.30 24.32
C PRO A 26 10.62 16.89 24.92
N ASP A 27 10.78 16.74 26.24
CA ASP A 27 10.62 15.46 26.92
C ASP A 27 9.15 15.00 26.91
N ILE A 28 8.20 15.89 27.22
CA ILE A 28 6.76 15.60 27.16
C ILE A 28 6.34 15.28 25.72
N ALA A 29 6.81 16.07 24.73
CA ALA A 29 6.51 15.84 23.32
C ALA A 29 7.06 14.48 22.84
N ARG A 30 8.26 14.09 23.28
CA ARG A 30 8.84 12.77 22.98
C ARG A 30 8.04 11.64 23.61
N ALA A 31 7.64 11.78 24.88
CA ALA A 31 6.83 10.79 25.57
C ALA A 31 5.45 10.62 24.90
N LEU A 32 4.77 11.73 24.64
CA LEU A 32 3.49 11.73 23.92
C LEU A 32 3.62 11.19 22.51
N GLY A 33 4.70 11.56 21.79
CA GLY A 33 4.95 11.07 20.44
C GLY A 33 5.15 9.57 20.38
N ARG A 34 5.88 8.99 21.34
CA ARG A 34 6.02 7.52 21.47
C ARG A 34 4.68 6.87 21.78
N ALA A 35 3.93 7.39 22.75
CA ALA A 35 2.61 6.87 23.09
C ALA A 35 1.63 6.92 21.89
N MET A 36 1.64 8.02 21.12
CA MET A 36 0.82 8.15 19.92
C MET A 36 1.27 7.20 18.80
N ALA A 37 2.57 6.97 18.65
CA ALA A 37 3.09 6.01 17.68
C ALA A 37 2.68 4.57 18.02
N GLU A 38 2.78 4.19 19.30
CA GLU A 38 2.34 2.89 19.80
C GLU A 38 0.82 2.72 19.67
N PHE A 39 0.05 3.75 20.05
CA PHE A 39 -1.40 3.76 19.87
C PHE A 39 -1.81 3.60 18.40
N LYS A 40 -1.12 4.30 17.49
CA LYS A 40 -1.35 4.17 16.05
C LYS A 40 -1.08 2.75 15.56
N ARG A 41 0.04 2.14 15.97
CA ARG A 41 0.38 0.75 15.61
C ARG A 41 -0.68 -0.23 16.10
N ALA A 42 -1.06 -0.13 17.37
CA ALA A 42 -2.11 -0.98 17.95
C ALA A 42 -3.46 -0.79 17.22
N THR A 43 -3.79 0.45 16.83
CA THR A 43 -5.00 0.74 16.05
C THR A 43 -4.92 0.15 14.64
N ASP A 44 -3.75 0.23 13.99
CA ASP A 44 -3.54 -0.29 12.64
C ASP A 44 -3.59 -1.83 12.64
N GLU A 45 -3.01 -2.51 13.64
CA GLU A 45 -3.11 -3.96 13.84
C GLU A 45 -4.57 -4.41 14.08
N PHE A 46 -5.33 -3.64 14.87
CA PHE A 46 -6.74 -3.91 15.11
C PHE A 46 -7.57 -3.76 13.83
N LYS A 47 -7.33 -2.72 13.03
CA LYS A 47 -7.98 -2.56 11.72
C LYS A 47 -7.67 -3.72 10.79
N GLN A 48 -6.41 -4.13 10.70
CA GLN A 48 -6.00 -5.25 9.85
C GLN A 48 -6.71 -6.54 10.28
N THR A 49 -6.80 -6.81 11.59
CA THR A 49 -7.50 -8.00 12.10
C THR A 49 -8.99 -7.96 11.75
N LEU A 50 -9.65 -6.81 11.87
CA LEU A 50 -11.05 -6.65 11.49
C LEU A 50 -11.28 -6.79 9.98
N GLU A 51 -10.38 -6.25 9.16
CA GLU A 51 -10.44 -6.38 7.70
C GLU A 51 -10.23 -7.84 7.26
N GLU A 52 -9.28 -8.55 7.88
CA GLU A 52 -9.03 -9.98 7.65
C GLU A 52 -10.24 -10.84 8.04
N GLU A 53 -10.86 -10.57 9.20
CA GLU A 53 -12.08 -11.25 9.61
C GLU A 53 -13.26 -10.97 8.66
N THR A 54 -13.43 -9.71 8.25
CA THR A 54 -14.52 -9.30 7.36
C THR A 54 -14.36 -9.94 5.99
N ARG A 55 -13.16 -9.88 5.41
CA ARG A 55 -12.82 -10.56 4.15
C ARG A 55 -13.04 -12.07 4.22
N THR A 56 -12.66 -12.69 5.33
CA THR A 56 -12.86 -14.13 5.54
C THR A 56 -14.35 -14.48 5.62
N ARG A 57 -15.16 -13.65 6.28
CA ARG A 57 -16.63 -13.81 6.35
C ARG A 57 -17.26 -13.65 4.96
N GLU A 58 -16.85 -12.64 4.19
CA GLU A 58 -17.35 -12.40 2.83
C GLU A 58 -17.04 -13.55 1.87
N ILE A 59 -15.81 -14.10 1.89
CA ILE A 59 -15.44 -15.26 1.07
C ILE A 59 -16.28 -16.48 1.45
N ARG A 60 -16.44 -16.71 2.76
CA ARG A 60 -17.28 -17.80 3.27
C ARG A 60 -18.72 -17.64 2.78
N GLU A 61 -19.27 -16.43 2.83
CA GLU A 61 -20.62 -16.12 2.37
C GLU A 61 -20.77 -16.24 0.84
N GLN A 62 -19.75 -15.86 0.05
CA GLN A 62 -19.76 -16.05 -1.41
C GLN A 62 -19.71 -17.54 -1.81
N ILE A 63 -18.94 -18.35 -1.09
CA ILE A 63 -18.79 -19.79 -1.37
C ILE A 63 -20.03 -20.57 -0.89
N LEU A 64 -20.57 -20.25 0.29
CA LEU A 64 -21.74 -20.94 0.86
C LEU A 64 -23.09 -20.37 0.39
N GLY A 65 -23.12 -19.11 -0.05
CA GLY A 65 -24.31 -18.37 -0.45
C GLY A 65 -24.68 -18.49 -1.94
N GLY A 66 -23.93 -19.27 -2.73
CA GLY A 66 -24.35 -19.65 -4.09
C GLY A 66 -24.52 -18.49 -5.09
N GLY A 67 -23.59 -17.53 -5.09
CA GLY A 67 -23.64 -16.36 -5.99
C GLY A 67 -22.70 -16.46 -7.19
N SER A 68 -23.29 -16.50 -8.39
CA SER A 68 -22.66 -16.49 -9.72
C SER A 68 -21.39 -15.63 -9.83
N LEU A 69 -20.25 -16.28 -10.08
CA LEU A 69 -19.03 -15.63 -10.56
C LEU A 69 -19.28 -15.08 -11.96
N LYS A 70 -19.49 -13.76 -12.07
CA LYS A 70 -19.40 -13.06 -13.36
C LYS A 70 -17.90 -13.02 -13.72
N PRO A 71 -17.46 -13.62 -14.84
CA PRO A 71 -16.05 -13.64 -15.19
C PRO A 71 -15.53 -12.21 -15.44
N PRO A 72 -14.32 -11.87 -14.94
CA PRO A 72 -13.65 -10.62 -15.29
C PRO A 72 -13.38 -10.61 -16.79
N GLY A 73 -13.81 -9.54 -17.48
CA GLY A 73 -13.75 -9.41 -18.94
C GLY A 73 -15.10 -9.30 -19.65
N SER A 74 -16.20 -9.15 -18.91
CA SER A 74 -17.48 -8.70 -19.48
C SER A 74 -17.64 -7.20 -19.30
N ASP A 75 -16.70 -6.44 -19.86
CA ASP A 75 -17.06 -5.12 -20.35
C ASP A 75 -18.18 -5.37 -21.37
N PRO A 76 -19.39 -4.79 -21.19
CA PRO A 76 -20.39 -4.84 -22.24
C PRO A 76 -19.68 -4.28 -23.48
N ALA A 77 -19.52 -5.13 -24.49
CA ALA A 77 -18.94 -4.76 -25.75
C ALA A 77 -19.50 -3.38 -26.10
N GLU A 78 -18.64 -2.37 -26.11
CA GLU A 78 -18.90 -1.14 -26.85
C GLU A 78 -19.46 -1.60 -28.18
N ASP A 79 -20.69 -1.17 -28.48
CA ASP A 79 -21.46 -1.61 -29.64
C ASP A 79 -20.57 -1.61 -30.88
N PHE A 80 -20.00 -2.77 -31.18
CA PHE A 80 -19.16 -2.95 -32.34
C PHE A 80 -20.13 -3.03 -33.51
N ASP A 81 -20.37 -1.90 -34.16
CA ASP A 81 -21.13 -1.82 -35.40
C ASP A 81 -20.17 -2.04 -36.58
N PRO A 82 -20.08 -3.27 -37.13
CA PRO A 82 -19.21 -3.57 -38.27
C PRO A 82 -19.68 -2.87 -39.57
N TYR A 83 -20.81 -2.17 -39.55
CA TYR A 83 -21.36 -1.43 -40.68
C TYR A 83 -21.22 0.09 -40.56
N ALA A 84 -20.56 0.62 -39.52
CA ALA A 84 -20.24 2.04 -39.43
C ALA A 84 -19.37 2.46 -40.63
N PRO A 85 -19.82 3.39 -41.49
CA PRO A 85 -19.07 3.78 -42.68
C PRO A 85 -17.78 4.49 -42.28
N ALA A 86 -16.65 3.98 -42.77
CA ALA A 86 -15.33 4.58 -42.55
C ALA A 86 -15.34 6.03 -43.03
N THR A 87 -15.31 6.97 -42.08
CA THR A 87 -15.11 8.38 -42.38
C THR A 87 -13.64 8.55 -42.77
N PRO A 88 -13.31 9.02 -43.99
CA PRO A 88 -11.93 9.27 -44.35
C PRO A 88 -11.33 10.31 -43.38
N PRO A 89 -10.11 10.10 -42.88
CA PRO A 89 -9.47 11.07 -42.01
C PRO A 89 -9.26 12.37 -42.80
N GLN A 90 -9.95 13.44 -42.40
CA GLN A 90 -9.71 14.77 -42.96
C GLN A 90 -8.33 15.24 -42.52
N ALA A 91 -7.51 15.58 -43.51
CA ALA A 91 -6.19 16.19 -43.34
C ALA A 91 -6.33 17.67 -42.94
N GLY A 92 -5.59 18.07 -41.90
CA GLY A 92 -5.41 19.44 -41.40
C GLY A 92 -5.32 19.42 -39.87
N GLU A 93 -4.32 19.95 -39.18
CA GLU A 93 -3.20 20.82 -39.52
C GLU A 93 -2.05 20.51 -38.55
N THR A 94 -0.82 20.46 -39.05
CA THR A 94 0.39 20.32 -38.24
C THR A 94 0.99 21.70 -37.96
N SER A 95 1.13 22.05 -36.69
CA SER A 95 2.05 23.08 -36.16
C SER A 95 2.18 22.82 -34.66
N GLY A 96 3.32 22.51 -34.06
CA GLY A 96 4.68 22.28 -34.52
C GLY A 96 5.51 21.85 -33.29
N ASP A 97 6.77 21.55 -33.57
CA ASP A 97 7.89 21.66 -32.64
C ASP A 97 8.35 20.42 -31.83
N THR A 98 9.44 19.86 -32.34
CA THR A 98 10.65 19.44 -31.61
C THR A 98 10.66 18.10 -30.86
N ALA A 99 11.04 17.10 -31.66
CA ALA A 99 12.31 16.37 -31.56
C ALA A 99 12.51 15.29 -30.49
N THR A 100 13.00 14.17 -31.03
CA THR A 100 13.85 13.13 -30.41
C THR A 100 13.06 12.09 -29.62
N GLY A 101 12.97 10.83 -30.03
CA GLY A 101 13.75 10.10 -31.02
C GLY A 101 13.95 8.68 -30.48
N LYS A 102 13.76 7.71 -31.38
CA LYS A 102 14.25 6.31 -31.29
C LYS A 102 13.35 5.32 -30.52
N GLY A 103 12.50 4.62 -31.27
CA GLY A 103 12.05 3.27 -30.90
C GLY A 103 13.16 2.23 -31.17
N PRO A 104 12.81 0.98 -31.48
CA PRO A 104 11.95 0.07 -30.72
C PRO A 104 12.61 -1.32 -30.52
N ALA A 105 11.92 -2.18 -29.77
CA ALA A 105 11.94 -3.66 -29.89
C ALA A 105 13.19 -4.46 -29.47
N SER A 106 12.91 -5.54 -28.69
CA SER A 106 13.49 -6.90 -28.71
C SER A 106 13.28 -7.47 -27.29
N GLU A 107 12.27 -8.28 -27.01
CA GLU A 107 12.08 -9.68 -27.41
C GLU A 107 13.23 -10.61 -26.99
N ASN A 108 12.84 -11.53 -26.09
CA ASN A 108 13.25 -12.93 -25.92
C ASN A 108 14.36 -13.33 -24.91
N GLY A 109 13.98 -14.21 -23.98
CA GLY A 109 14.59 -15.55 -23.87
C GLY A 109 15.54 -15.84 -22.69
N GLY A 110 15.23 -16.91 -21.95
CA GLY A 110 16.12 -17.63 -21.02
C GLY A 110 15.56 -17.64 -19.59
N ASP A 111 14.80 -18.64 -19.13
CA ASP A 111 15.14 -20.06 -18.89
C ASP A 111 16.44 -20.26 -18.08
N GLY A 112 16.31 -21.01 -16.99
CA GLY A 112 17.34 -21.21 -15.97
C GLY A 112 16.76 -21.81 -14.69
N ARG A 113 16.11 -22.98 -14.81
CA ARG A 113 16.09 -23.98 -13.73
C ARG A 113 17.36 -24.81 -13.83
N GLU A 114 17.96 -25.10 -12.67
CA GLU A 114 18.76 -26.29 -12.29
C GLU A 114 19.52 -25.85 -11.01
N GLU A 115 19.08 -26.28 -9.82
CA GLU A 115 19.28 -27.59 -9.18
C GLU A 115 20.59 -27.66 -8.37
N ASP A 116 20.37 -28.01 -7.10
CA ASP A 116 21.19 -28.81 -6.20
C ASP A 116 22.51 -28.27 -5.62
N ALA A 117 22.52 -28.18 -4.29
CA ALA A 117 23.51 -28.89 -3.49
C ALA A 117 23.05 -28.95 -2.02
N GLU A 118 22.40 -30.05 -1.68
CA GLU A 118 22.44 -30.63 -0.34
C GLU A 118 23.90 -30.82 0.13
N LYS A 119 24.14 -30.53 1.41
CA LYS A 119 25.18 -31.13 2.24
C LYS A 119 24.53 -31.38 3.59
N GLU A 120 24.03 -32.57 3.86
CA GLU A 120 24.76 -33.75 4.39
C GLU A 120 25.46 -33.54 5.73
N ASP A 121 24.92 -34.28 6.71
CA ASP A 121 25.55 -35.08 7.74
C ASP A 121 26.40 -34.46 8.86
N SER A 122 25.89 -34.62 10.09
CA SER A 122 26.43 -35.59 11.08
C SER A 122 25.63 -35.42 12.39
N ALA A 123 24.81 -36.40 12.78
CA ALA A 123 25.18 -37.54 13.60
C ALA A 123 25.66 -37.15 15.01
N THR A 124 24.78 -37.30 16.01
CA THR A 124 25.08 -38.08 17.23
C THR A 124 23.80 -38.31 18.03
N GLY A 125 23.43 -39.58 18.13
CA GLY A 125 22.61 -40.07 19.22
C GLY A 125 23.49 -40.37 20.43
N GLU A 126 22.97 -40.04 21.60
CA GLU A 126 23.27 -40.62 22.92
C GLU A 126 21.93 -40.49 23.66
N GLU A 127 21.11 -41.53 23.78
CA GLU A 127 21.24 -42.62 24.76
C GLU A 127 21.83 -42.12 26.09
N SER A 128 20.98 -41.79 27.06
CA SER A 128 21.17 -42.27 28.43
C SER A 128 19.95 -41.94 29.28
N ASP A 129 19.30 -43.01 29.73
CA ASP A 129 18.78 -43.19 31.08
C ASP A 129 18.78 -41.96 31.99
N ARG A 130 17.57 -41.59 32.45
CA ARG A 130 17.39 -41.47 33.90
C ARG A 130 15.94 -41.78 34.30
N ALA A 131 15.86 -42.91 34.99
CA ALA A 131 14.86 -43.26 35.99
C ALA A 131 14.64 -42.15 37.03
#